data_AF-A0AAU7ZG27-F1
#
_entry.id   AF-A0AAU7ZG27-F1
#
_cell.length_a   1.000
_cell.length_b   1.000
_cell.length_c   1.000
_cell.angle_alpha   90.00
_cell.angle_beta   90.00
_cell.angle_gamma   90.00
#
_symmetry.space_group_name_H-M   'P 1'
#
loop_
_entity.id
_entity.type
_entity.pdbx_description
1 polymer ?
#
loop_
_entity_poly.entity_id
_entity_poly.type
_entity_poly.pdbx_seq_one_letter_code
_entity_poly.pdbx_strand_id
1 'polypeptide(L)'
;MMEVLSVVAIIVAGLMVGCELAIAALIHPTLDRLPDDAHLPAASAIARVLGTVMPFWYNLTLLLTLAEVVIRWHQSGRLPIWFATSAVLWIVAIVYTLIALVPVNNRIKSWEKSTPPPDWKTYRRRWDMHHRWRVVLLTIAFAFLIWGFVSK
;
A
#
# COMPACT_ATOMS: atom_id res chain seq x y z
N MET A 1 18.39 19.65 -7.10
CA MET A 1 16.94 19.66 -6.79
C MET A 1 16.24 18.36 -7.22
N MET A 2 16.38 17.89 -8.46
CA MET A 2 15.77 16.61 -8.88
C MET A 2 16.32 15.38 -8.15
N GLU A 3 17.61 15.36 -7.83
CA GLU A 3 18.19 14.26 -7.05
C GLU A 3 17.58 14.18 -5.65
N VAL A 4 17.37 15.34 -5.01
CA VAL A 4 16.70 15.43 -3.70
C VAL A 4 15.27 14.93 -3.79
N LEU A 5 14.51 15.33 -4.83
CA LEU A 5 13.15 14.82 -5.05
C LEU A 5 13.15 13.30 -5.21
N SER A 6 14.05 12.75 -6.02
CA SER A 6 14.11 11.30 -6.25
C SER A 6 14.47 10.54 -4.98
N VAL A 7 15.43 11.03 -4.21
CA VAL A 7 15.81 10.43 -2.93
C VAL A 7 14.64 10.46 -1.95
N VAL A 8 13.94 11.59 -1.84
CA VAL A 8 12.74 11.72 -0.99
C VAL A 8 11.64 10.77 -1.47
N ALA A 9 11.36 10.70 -2.77
CA ALA A 9 10.37 9.80 -3.35
C ALA A 9 10.71 8.33 -3.05
N ILE A 10 11.98 7.92 -3.21
CA ILE A 10 12.44 6.56 -2.93
C ILE A 10 12.33 6.24 -1.44
N ILE A 11 12.73 7.15 -0.55
CA ILE A 11 12.63 6.94 0.90
C ILE A 11 11.16 6.79 1.32
N VAL A 12 10.29 7.71 0.89
CA VAL A 12 8.87 7.70 1.24
C VAL A 12 8.18 6.45 0.69
N ALA A 13 8.44 6.10 -0.58
CA ALA A 13 7.89 4.91 -1.21
C ALA A 13 8.41 3.64 -0.54
N GLY A 14 9.73 3.54 -0.32
CA GLY A 14 10.38 2.36 0.25
C GLY A 14 9.92 2.05 1.65
N LEU A 15 9.79 3.06 2.51
CA LEU A 15 9.24 2.90 3.86
C LEU A 15 7.78 2.45 3.82
N MET A 16 6.97 2.97 2.89
CA MET A 16 5.58 2.58 2.75
C MET A 16 5.42 1.13 2.28
N VAL A 17 6.12 0.76 1.19
CA VAL A 17 6.12 -0.62 0.67
C VAL A 17 6.67 -1.59 1.71
N GLY A 18 7.73 -1.19 2.42
CA GLY A 18 8.29 -1.97 3.53
C GLY A 18 7.29 -2.21 4.65
N CYS A 19 6.52 -1.19 5.03
CA CYS A 19 5.44 -1.32 6.01
C CYS A 19 4.36 -2.32 5.54
N GLU A 20 3.89 -2.16 4.31
CA GLU A 20 2.88 -3.03 3.67
C GLU A 20 3.36 -4.49 3.56
N LEU A 21 4.63 -4.69 3.24
CA LEU A 21 5.28 -6.00 3.21
C LEU A 21 5.39 -6.62 4.61
N ALA A 22 5.84 -5.84 5.61
CA ALA A 22 5.93 -6.30 6.98
C ALA A 22 4.55 -6.72 7.53
N ILE A 23 3.50 -5.98 7.17
CA ILE A 23 2.12 -6.33 7.50
C ILE A 23 1.75 -7.70 6.92
N ALA A 24 2.03 -7.91 5.63
CA ALA A 24 1.68 -9.15 4.93
C ALA A 24 2.50 -10.37 5.39
N ALA A 25 3.80 -10.18 5.63
CA ALA A 25 4.76 -11.26 5.85
C ALA A 25 4.99 -11.58 7.33
N LEU A 26 4.84 -10.60 8.22
CA LEU A 26 5.21 -10.72 9.63
C LEU A 26 4.00 -10.54 10.55
N ILE A 27 3.23 -9.47 10.37
CA ILE A 27 2.17 -9.10 11.31
C ILE A 27 0.99 -10.07 11.20
N HIS A 28 0.39 -10.25 10.02
CA HIS A 28 -0.78 -11.14 9.91
C HIS A 28 -0.48 -12.59 10.27
N PRO A 29 0.62 -13.21 9.81
CA PRO A 29 0.94 -14.58 10.20
C PRO A 29 1.16 -14.74 11.71
N THR A 30 1.63 -13.69 12.39
CA THR A 30 1.80 -13.70 13.85
C THR A 30 0.46 -13.54 14.56
N LEU A 31 -0.40 -12.62 14.09
CA LEU A 31 -1.75 -12.45 14.64
C LEU A 31 -2.58 -13.74 14.48
N ASP A 32 -2.49 -14.42 13.35
CA ASP A 32 -3.23 -15.67 13.07
C ASP A 32 -2.90 -16.82 14.03
N ARG A 33 -1.78 -16.73 14.76
CA ARG A 33 -1.39 -17.72 15.79
C ARG A 33 -1.95 -17.41 17.16
N LEU A 34 -2.53 -16.22 17.37
CA LEU A 34 -3.10 -15.83 18.65
C LEU A 34 -4.48 -16.47 18.85
N PRO A 35 -4.85 -16.81 20.09
CA PRO A 35 -6.22 -17.13 20.45
C PRO A 35 -7.19 -15.99 20.06
N ASP A 36 -8.45 -16.33 19.74
CA ASP A 36 -9.41 -15.39 19.15
C ASP A 36 -9.69 -14.16 20.05
N ASP A 37 -9.61 -14.32 21.38
CA ASP A 37 -9.75 -13.27 22.40
C ASP A 37 -8.61 -12.25 22.40
N ALA A 38 -7.40 -12.67 22.01
CA ALA A 38 -6.24 -11.78 21.83
C ALA A 38 -6.10 -11.26 20.39
N HIS A 39 -6.54 -12.04 19.39
CA HIS A 39 -6.41 -11.71 17.98
C HIS A 39 -7.22 -10.47 17.60
N LEU A 40 -8.52 -10.44 17.93
CA LEU A 40 -9.44 -9.40 17.47
C LEU A 40 -9.06 -8.00 17.99
N PRO A 41 -8.75 -7.81 19.30
CA PRO A 41 -8.30 -6.51 19.81
C PRO A 41 -7.00 -6.03 19.16
N ALA A 42 -6.02 -6.93 19.00
CA ALA A 42 -4.73 -6.59 18.39
C ALA A 42 -4.87 -6.20 16.92
N ALA A 43 -5.63 -6.98 16.14
CA ALA A 43 -5.89 -6.70 14.74
C ALA A 43 -6.64 -5.37 14.55
N SER A 44 -7.64 -5.08 15.40
CA SER A 44 -8.40 -3.81 15.35
C SER A 44 -7.52 -2.59 15.66
N ALA A 45 -6.68 -2.68 16.69
CA ALA A 45 -5.75 -1.60 17.06
C ALA A 45 -4.80 -1.25 15.90
N ILE A 46 -4.19 -2.27 15.29
CA ILE A 46 -3.30 -2.11 14.13
C ILE A 46 -4.06 -1.53 12.94
N ALA A 47 -5.25 -2.06 12.64
CA ALA A 47 -6.08 -1.60 11.52
C ALA A 47 -6.52 -0.14 11.67
N ARG A 48 -6.76 0.34 12.90
CA ARG A 48 -7.15 1.74 13.15
C ARG A 48 -6.01 2.71 12.83
N VAL A 49 -4.80 2.41 13.30
CA VAL A 49 -3.62 3.26 13.02
C VAL A 49 -3.31 3.25 11.52
N LEU A 50 -3.22 2.06 10.91
CA LEU A 50 -2.93 1.94 9.49
C LEU A 50 -4.02 2.56 8.62
N GLY A 51 -5.30 2.36 8.97
CA GLY A 51 -6.43 2.91 8.22
C GLY A 51 -6.43 4.45 8.19
N THR A 52 -5.89 5.10 9.23
CA THR A 52 -5.74 6.56 9.27
C THR A 52 -4.49 7.03 8.53
N VAL A 53 -3.35 6.37 8.70
CA VAL A 53 -2.06 6.84 8.14
C VAL A 53 -1.89 6.49 6.66
N MET A 54 -2.28 5.27 6.26
CA MET A 54 -1.97 4.73 4.93
C MET A 54 -2.53 5.58 3.78
N PRO A 55 -3.78 6.09 3.80
CA PRO A 55 -4.29 6.90 2.69
C PRO A 55 -3.42 8.12 2.38
N PHE A 56 -2.93 8.82 3.41
CA PHE A 56 -2.02 9.96 3.21
C PHE A 56 -0.67 9.51 2.66
N TRP A 57 -0.15 8.38 3.12
CA TRP A 57 1.12 7.84 2.64
C TRP A 57 1.07 7.38 1.19
N TYR A 58 -0.01 6.70 0.77
CA TYR A 58 -0.26 6.35 -0.63
C TYR A 58 -0.33 7.59 -1.51
N ASN A 59 -1.11 8.59 -1.11
CA ASN A 59 -1.24 9.83 -1.87
C ASN A 59 0.07 10.60 -1.95
N LEU A 60 0.82 10.71 -0.86
CA LEU A 60 2.13 11.35 -0.86
C LEU A 60 3.11 10.65 -1.82
N THR A 61 3.15 9.33 -1.78
CA THR A 61 4.01 8.52 -2.67
C THR A 61 3.64 8.73 -4.14
N LEU A 62 2.34 8.73 -4.45
CA LEU A 62 1.84 9.00 -5.79
C LEU A 62 2.19 10.42 -6.25
N LEU A 63 1.97 11.43 -5.42
CA LEU A 63 2.25 12.84 -5.75
C LEU A 63 3.74 13.06 -6.01
N LEU A 64 4.62 12.47 -5.21
CA LEU A 64 6.08 12.53 -5.44
C LEU A 64 6.46 11.84 -6.76
N THR A 65 5.86 10.69 -7.06
CA THR A 65 6.10 9.98 -8.33
C THR A 65 5.60 10.77 -9.54
N LEU A 66 4.43 11.42 -9.42
CA LEU A 66 3.90 12.29 -10.48
C LEU A 66 4.76 13.54 -10.67
N ALA A 67 5.29 14.12 -9.59
CA ALA A 67 6.21 15.24 -9.67
C ALA A 67 7.48 14.87 -10.48
N GLU A 68 8.03 13.67 -10.27
CA GLU A 68 9.12 13.16 -11.10
C GLU A 68 8.74 13.08 -12.58
N VAL A 69 7.55 12.57 -12.91
CA VAL A 69 7.07 12.48 -14.29
C VAL A 69 6.99 13.86 -14.94
N VAL A 70 6.33 14.82 -14.28
CA VAL A 70 6.07 16.16 -14.82
C VAL A 70 7.36 16.93 -15.02
N ILE A 71 8.24 16.98 -14.00
CA ILE A 71 9.48 17.76 -14.06
C ILE A 71 10.40 17.24 -15.16
N ARG A 72 10.55 15.91 -15.26
CA ARG A 72 11.43 15.27 -16.25
C ARG A 72 10.92 15.40 -17.67
N TRP A 73 9.60 15.32 -17.85
CA TRP A 73 8.98 15.54 -19.13
C TRP A 73 9.22 16.99 -19.61
N HIS A 74 9.02 17.97 -18.73
CA HIS A 74 9.29 19.38 -19.07
C HIS A 74 10.74 19.67 -19.45
N GLN A 75 11.71 19.00 -18.82
CA GLN A 75 13.14 19.23 -19.10
C GLN A 75 13.65 18.55 -20.36
N SER A 76 13.21 17.32 -20.63
CA SER A 76 13.75 16.50 -21.72
C SER A 76 12.88 16.50 -22.98
N GLY A 77 11.64 16.98 -22.90
CA GLY A 77 10.64 16.86 -23.97
C GLY A 77 10.18 15.43 -24.24
N ARG A 78 10.72 14.44 -23.52
CA ARG A 78 10.41 13.01 -23.66
C ARG A 78 9.69 12.52 -22.41
N LEU A 79 8.74 11.61 -22.60
CA LEU A 79 8.04 10.99 -21.48
C LEU A 79 9.01 10.08 -20.69
N PRO A 80 9.23 10.31 -19.39
CA PRO A 80 10.05 9.44 -18.56
C PRO A 80 9.31 8.11 -18.28
N ILE A 81 9.42 7.15 -19.20
CA ILE A 81 8.58 5.95 -19.24
C ILE A 81 8.57 5.17 -17.92
N TRP A 82 9.72 5.01 -17.25
CA TRP A 82 9.82 4.27 -16.00
C TRP A 82 9.06 4.92 -14.83
N PHE A 83 9.17 6.25 -14.70
CA PHE A 83 8.43 7.00 -13.69
C PHE A 83 6.93 7.01 -14.01
N ALA A 84 6.56 7.14 -15.28
CA ALA A 84 5.18 7.10 -15.73
C ALA A 84 4.54 5.72 -15.44
N THR A 85 5.24 4.63 -15.74
CA THR A 85 4.81 3.28 -15.39
C THR A 85 4.66 3.11 -13.88
N SER A 86 5.62 3.59 -13.08
CA SER A 86 5.51 3.58 -11.61
C SER A 86 4.24 4.31 -11.13
N ALA A 87 3.99 5.54 -11.63
CA ALA A 87 2.81 6.31 -11.28
C ALA A 87 1.49 5.59 -11.62
N VAL A 88 1.42 4.97 -12.80
CA VAL A 88 0.26 4.17 -13.22
C VAL A 88 0.05 3.00 -12.26
N LEU A 89 1.10 2.28 -11.89
CA LEU A 89 0.99 1.15 -10.96
C LEU A 89 0.53 1.60 -9.57
N TRP A 90 0.98 2.77 -9.07
CA TRP A 90 0.47 3.36 -7.83
C TRP A 90 -1.03 3.67 -7.92
N ILE A 91 -1.49 4.26 -9.03
CA ILE A 91 -2.91 4.54 -9.27
C ILE A 91 -3.71 3.23 -9.27
N VAL A 92 -3.24 2.22 -10.00
CA VAL A 92 -3.89 0.90 -10.05
C VAL A 92 -3.98 0.29 -8.66
N ALA A 93 -2.94 0.39 -7.83
CA ALA A 93 -2.95 -0.14 -6.48
C ALA A 93 -3.92 0.60 -5.54
N ILE A 94 -4.03 1.92 -5.69
CA ILE A 94 -5.00 2.73 -4.95
C ILE A 94 -6.42 2.34 -5.37
N VAL A 95 -6.71 2.29 -6.66
CA VAL A 95 -8.01 1.87 -7.18
C VAL A 95 -8.35 0.45 -6.73
N TYR A 96 -7.39 -0.48 -6.82
CA TYR A 96 -7.54 -1.85 -6.33
C TYR A 96 -7.89 -1.90 -4.85
N THR A 97 -7.23 -1.06 -4.04
CA THR A 97 -7.54 -0.93 -2.61
C THR A 97 -8.99 -0.51 -2.38
N LEU A 98 -9.46 0.50 -3.11
CA LEU A 98 -10.81 1.04 -2.97
C LEU A 98 -11.89 0.02 -3.36
N ILE A 99 -11.65 -0.82 -4.37
CA ILE A 99 -12.65 -1.78 -4.87
C ILE A 99 -12.60 -3.14 -4.18
N ALA A 100 -11.43 -3.59 -3.69
CA ALA A 100 -11.25 -4.94 -3.16
C ALA A 100 -11.06 -4.96 -1.64
N LEU A 101 -10.22 -4.08 -1.09
CA LEU A 101 -9.87 -4.11 0.33
C LEU A 101 -10.83 -3.27 1.18
N VAL A 102 -11.19 -2.07 0.73
CA VAL A 102 -12.09 -1.16 1.47
C VAL A 102 -13.47 -1.76 1.74
N PRO A 103 -14.13 -2.46 0.80
CA PRO A 103 -15.43 -3.07 1.09
C PRO A 103 -15.35 -4.14 2.18
N VAL A 104 -14.27 -4.93 2.20
CA VAL A 104 -14.04 -5.92 3.24
C VAL A 104 -13.76 -5.25 4.58
N ASN A 105 -12.96 -4.17 4.61
CA ASN A 105 -12.70 -3.39 5.82
C ASN A 105 -13.99 -2.78 6.39
N ASN A 106 -14.85 -2.21 5.55
CA ASN A 106 -16.12 -1.64 5.98
C ASN A 106 -17.05 -2.72 6.57
N ARG A 107 -17.02 -3.93 5.98
CA ARG A 107 -17.77 -5.08 6.50
C ARG A 107 -17.23 -5.53 7.87
N ILE A 108 -15.91 -5.64 8.03
CA ILE A 108 -15.28 -5.98 9.32
C ILE A 108 -15.61 -4.92 10.37
N LYS A 109 -15.53 -3.64 10.01
CA LYS A 109 -15.85 -2.51 10.91
C LYS A 109 -17.31 -2.52 11.37
N SER A 110 -18.24 -3.01 10.55
CA SER A 110 -19.66 -3.15 10.94
C SER A 110 -19.89 -4.13 12.09
N TRP A 111 -18.93 -5.04 12.34
CA TRP A 111 -18.99 -6.03 13.42
C TRP A 111 -18.30 -5.57 14.70
N GLU A 112 -17.67 -4.39 14.73
CA GLU A 112 -16.94 -3.92 15.92
C GLU A 112 -17.86 -3.73 17.14
N LYS A 113 -19.18 -3.59 16.91
CA LYS A 113 -20.21 -3.44 17.95
C LYS A 113 -21.16 -4.64 18.07
N SER A 114 -20.87 -5.75 17.40
CA SER A 114 -21.73 -6.95 17.39
C SER A 114 -20.90 -8.22 17.36
N THR A 115 -21.50 -9.37 17.67
CA THR A 115 -20.80 -10.65 17.56
C THR A 115 -20.43 -10.90 16.08
N PRO A 116 -19.15 -11.14 15.74
CA PRO A 116 -18.74 -11.45 14.37
C PRO A 116 -19.50 -12.67 13.86
N PRO A 117 -19.83 -12.73 12.56
CA PRO A 117 -20.48 -13.89 11.99
C PRO A 117 -19.56 -15.13 12.07
N PRO A 118 -20.11 -16.36 12.10
CA PRO A 118 -19.30 -17.58 12.25
C PRO A 118 -18.21 -17.76 11.18
N ASP A 119 -18.40 -17.15 10.01
CA ASP A 119 -17.52 -17.21 8.84
C ASP A 119 -16.51 -16.04 8.74
N TRP A 120 -16.33 -15.24 9.80
CA TRP A 120 -15.45 -14.06 9.80
C TRP A 120 -14.00 -14.36 9.34
N LYS A 121 -13.49 -15.57 9.62
CA LYS A 121 -12.15 -16.02 9.19
C LYS A 121 -12.02 -16.08 7.66
N THR A 122 -13.11 -16.34 6.93
CA THR A 122 -13.13 -16.35 5.46
C THR A 122 -12.94 -14.95 4.89
N TYR A 123 -13.60 -13.94 5.47
CA TYR A 123 -13.41 -12.53 5.09
C TYR A 123 -11.98 -12.08 5.33
N ARG A 124 -11.39 -12.51 6.45
CA ARG A 124 -9.99 -12.21 6.77
C ARG A 124 -9.02 -12.81 5.74
N ARG A 125 -9.15 -14.11 5.44
CA ARG A 125 -8.33 -14.79 4.43
C ARG A 125 -8.43 -14.14 3.05
N ARG A 126 -9.64 -13.71 2.66
CA ARG A 126 -9.87 -13.01 1.40
C ARG A 126 -9.18 -11.64 1.38
N TRP A 127 -9.27 -10.90 2.47
CA TRP A 127 -8.57 -9.64 2.62
C TRP A 127 -7.05 -9.83 2.58
N ASP A 128 -6.50 -10.84 3.25
CA ASP A 128 -5.05 -11.15 3.22
C ASP A 128 -4.57 -11.50 1.82
N MET A 129 -5.38 -12.24 1.04
CA MET A 129 -5.08 -12.52 -0.36
C MET A 129 -5.01 -11.24 -1.19
N HIS A 130 -6.03 -10.37 -1.09
CA HIS A 130 -6.04 -9.08 -1.79
C HIS A 130 -4.86 -8.19 -1.36
N HIS A 131 -4.55 -8.17 -0.06
CA HIS A 131 -3.42 -7.44 0.48
C HIS A 131 -2.08 -7.94 -0.08
N ARG A 132 -1.85 -9.26 -0.16
CA ARG A 132 -0.64 -9.82 -0.78
C ARG A 132 -0.49 -9.41 -2.25
N TRP A 133 -1.57 -9.47 -3.03
CA TRP A 133 -1.56 -9.01 -4.42
C TRP A 133 -1.21 -7.53 -4.54
N ARG A 134 -1.77 -6.70 -3.64
CA ARG A 134 -1.42 -5.29 -3.56
C ARG A 134 0.06 -5.10 -3.26
N VAL A 135 0.61 -5.78 -2.26
CA VAL A 135 2.04 -5.69 -1.91
C VAL A 135 2.95 -6.02 -3.09
N VAL A 136 2.62 -7.06 -3.86
CA VAL A 136 3.36 -7.40 -5.09
C VAL A 136 3.31 -6.23 -6.09
N LEU A 137 2.12 -5.69 -6.34
CA LEU A 137 1.93 -4.55 -7.23
C LEU A 137 2.72 -3.30 -6.77
N LEU A 138 2.72 -3.00 -5.47
CA LEU A 138 3.48 -1.88 -4.91
C LEU A 138 4.99 -2.09 -5.00
N THR A 139 5.45 -3.32 -4.80
CA THR A 139 6.86 -3.68 -4.93
C THR A 139 7.32 -3.47 -6.37
N ILE A 140 6.50 -3.85 -7.36
CA ILE A 140 6.77 -3.58 -8.77
C ILE A 140 6.78 -2.07 -9.02
N ALA A 141 5.76 -1.33 -8.57
CA ALA A 141 5.70 0.13 -8.72
C ALA A 141 6.96 0.82 -8.18
N PHE A 142 7.43 0.38 -7.01
CA PHE A 142 8.65 0.88 -6.37
C PHE A 142 9.92 0.50 -7.16
N ALA A 143 10.01 -0.72 -7.69
CA ALA A 143 11.12 -1.13 -8.55
C ALA A 143 11.22 -0.25 -9.80
N PHE A 144 10.09 0.09 -10.43
CA PHE A 144 10.06 1.02 -11.56
C PHE A 144 10.52 2.44 -11.19
N LEU A 145 10.17 2.91 -9.98
CA LEU A 145 10.64 4.20 -9.46
C LEU A 145 12.16 4.22 -9.29
N ILE A 146 12.72 3.18 -8.65
CA ILE A 146 14.18 3.03 -8.49
C ILE A 146 14.86 2.90 -9.84
N TRP A 147 14.31 2.08 -10.73
CA TRP A 147 14.90 1.86 -12.04
C TRP A 147 14.95 3.16 -12.84
N GLY A 148 13.86 3.94 -12.86
CA GLY A 148 13.86 5.27 -13.47
C GLY A 148 14.88 6.23 -12.87
N PHE A 149 15.24 6.04 -11.59
CA PHE A 149 16.30 6.82 -10.95
C PHE A 149 17.71 6.37 -11.34
N VAL A 150 17.95 5.06 -11.44
CA VAL A 150 19.27 4.49 -11.77
C VAL A 150 19.56 4.55 -13.27
N SER A 151 18.52 4.45 -14.11
CA SER A 151 18.64 4.46 -15.58
C SER A 151 18.64 5.88 -16.18
N LYS A 152 18.90 6.91 -15.38
CA LYS A 152 18.94 8.31 -15.82
C LYS A 152 20.11 8.58 -16.75
#